data_AF-A0A3D4RUG0-F1
#
_entry.id   AF-A0A3D4RUG0-F1
#
_cell.length_a   1.000
_cell.length_b   1.000
_cell.length_c   1.000
_cell.angle_alpha   90.00
_cell.angle_beta   90.00
_cell.angle_gamma   90.00
#
_symmetry.space_group_name_H-M   'P 1'
#
loop_
_entity.id
_entity.type
_entity.pdbx_description
1 polymer ?
#
loop_
_entity_poly.entity_id
_entity_poly.type
_entity_poly.pdbx_seq_one_letter_code
_entity_poly.pdbx_strand_id
1 'polypeptide(L)'
;MGDDYTMIEGRLTAADLAKLPAPDIVERLDFEQILSSCKDDLQAELDKEYPTLSVKVHALPESDSINKVLEILAYRELYIRQRINEAIRNCLLASATGGGLRNLASWLIGWQDEAPEEMRRRVLKEFDAYQTAGTAAAYIHFAKAVAPHQIKDVHVASPRQEAEVNISLLPWPDHAGLADQPERAEESRQLVAEVQARLDEDTIRPIGHRVIVKMATIHRYAVKARIGVRDMPGVGEVASAGQEAVTRYVKEQYRLGRPVLISALLAAVFRPGVRYAILDEPKTDPPVATDEAAFCDDVQVTINKDVPEELVKGVTLQDVTVTKTDSNRRLLSGELVFEPPEHEVRLEYYGVYWADDDGNRLQGHPSITALRAGGKRGYTFQNVSIPKEARKIVVYSGNENGEMAKGIAMEIPGPGDSAQ
;
A
#
# COMPACT_ATOMS: atom_id res chain seq x y z
N MET A 1 8.68 7.05 6.92
CA MET A 1 9.86 7.72 6.36
C MET A 1 9.41 8.18 4.99
N GLY A 2 9.14 9.48 4.85
CA GLY A 2 8.31 10.04 3.77
C GLY A 2 9.03 10.05 2.42
N ASP A 3 8.25 9.81 1.38
CA ASP A 3 8.64 9.97 -0.02
C ASP A 3 8.84 11.47 -0.33
N ASP A 4 10.06 11.95 -0.14
CA ASP A 4 10.46 13.35 -0.31
C ASP A 4 11.33 13.56 -1.57
N TYR A 5 10.93 12.94 -2.69
CA TYR A 5 11.63 13.04 -3.98
C TYR A 5 10.74 13.50 -5.15
N THR A 6 9.78 14.39 -4.90
CA THR A 6 9.09 15.15 -5.97
C THR A 6 9.47 16.63 -6.05
N MET A 7 10.47 17.08 -5.29
CA MET A 7 10.90 18.50 -5.27
C MET A 7 11.81 18.94 -6.44
N ILE A 8 11.94 18.16 -7.53
CA ILE A 8 12.82 18.55 -8.67
C ILE A 8 12.08 19.38 -9.73
N GLU A 9 10.76 19.33 -9.78
CA GLU A 9 9.98 20.24 -10.63
C GLU A 9 9.12 21.07 -9.69
N GLY A 10 9.32 22.39 -9.60
CA GLY A 10 8.50 23.31 -8.80
C GLY A 10 7.04 23.44 -9.30
N ARG A 11 6.42 22.32 -9.69
CA ARG A 11 5.10 22.20 -10.31
C ARG A 11 4.16 21.52 -9.33
N LEU A 12 3.05 22.19 -9.03
CA LEU A 12 2.00 21.66 -8.16
C LEU A 12 1.27 20.51 -8.87
N THR A 13 1.23 19.33 -8.25
CA THR A 13 0.35 18.25 -8.70
C THR A 13 -1.06 18.40 -8.13
N ALA A 14 -2.04 17.69 -8.69
CA ALA A 14 -3.40 17.66 -8.13
C ALA A 14 -3.43 17.16 -6.67
N ALA A 15 -2.51 16.27 -6.30
CA ALA A 15 -2.36 15.79 -4.92
C ALA A 15 -1.75 16.84 -3.99
N ASP A 16 -0.88 17.71 -4.51
CA ASP A 16 -0.29 18.80 -3.72
C ASP A 16 -1.27 19.94 -3.51
N LEU A 17 -2.18 20.19 -4.46
CA LEU A 17 -3.27 21.16 -4.28
C LEU A 17 -4.14 20.85 -3.05
N ALA A 18 -4.37 19.57 -2.75
CA ALA A 18 -5.17 19.15 -1.60
C ALA A 18 -4.46 19.41 -0.26
N LYS A 19 -3.12 19.57 -0.27
CA LYS A 19 -2.30 19.81 0.93
C LYS A 19 -2.07 21.30 1.19
N LEU A 20 -2.50 22.19 0.30
CA LEU A 20 -2.31 23.62 0.47
C LEU A 20 -3.13 24.12 1.68
N PRO A 21 -2.55 24.98 2.53
CA PRO A 21 -3.31 25.61 3.60
C PRO A 21 -4.44 26.46 3.02
N ALA A 22 -5.54 26.58 3.76
CA ALA A 22 -6.60 27.51 3.39
C ALA A 22 -6.01 28.93 3.36
N PRO A 23 -6.32 29.74 2.32
CA PRO A 23 -5.79 31.09 2.23
C PRO A 23 -6.39 31.98 3.32
N ASP A 24 -5.65 32.99 3.77
CA ASP A 24 -6.04 33.91 4.85
C ASP A 24 -7.35 34.68 4.56
N ILE A 25 -7.74 34.78 3.29
CA ILE A 25 -9.02 35.37 2.86
C ILE A 25 -10.25 34.55 3.33
N VAL A 26 -10.07 33.28 3.70
CA VAL A 26 -11.11 32.44 4.29
C VAL A 26 -11.10 32.64 5.80
N GLU A 27 -11.99 33.49 6.28
CA GLU A 27 -12.06 33.86 7.69
C GLU A 27 -12.45 32.66 8.57
N ARG A 28 -11.77 32.49 9.71
CA ARG A 28 -12.23 31.59 10.76
C ARG A 28 -13.32 32.29 11.56
N LEU A 29 -14.54 31.80 11.43
CA LEU A 29 -15.71 32.40 12.09
C LEU A 29 -15.86 31.88 13.52
N ASP A 30 -16.11 32.81 14.44
CA ASP A 30 -16.42 32.54 15.85
C ASP A 30 -17.63 33.39 16.25
N PHE A 31 -18.67 32.72 16.76
CA PHE A 31 -19.93 33.37 17.11
C PHE A 31 -19.77 34.37 18.24
N GLU A 32 -18.99 34.02 19.27
CA GLU A 32 -18.82 34.85 20.46
C GLU A 32 -18.09 36.17 20.13
N GLN A 33 -17.11 36.10 19.22
CA GLN A 33 -16.38 37.29 18.76
C GLN A 33 -17.28 38.24 17.97
N ILE A 34 -18.14 37.69 17.11
CA ILE A 34 -19.12 38.49 16.35
C ILE A 34 -20.12 39.12 17.31
N LEU A 35 -20.65 38.34 18.27
CA LEU A 35 -21.59 38.86 19.27
C LEU A 35 -20.97 39.97 20.11
N SER A 36 -19.70 39.82 20.53
CA SER A 36 -19.00 40.89 21.25
C SER A 36 -18.86 42.15 20.41
N SER A 37 -18.53 42.02 19.12
CA SER A 37 -18.45 43.17 18.19
C SER A 37 -19.80 43.87 18.06
N CYS A 38 -20.90 43.12 17.89
CA CYS A 38 -22.24 43.71 17.81
C CYS A 38 -22.64 44.44 19.10
N LYS A 39 -22.22 43.93 20.27
CA LYS A 39 -22.44 44.59 21.57
C LYS A 39 -21.63 45.88 21.69
N ASP A 40 -20.38 45.88 21.21
CA ASP A 40 -19.54 47.07 21.15
C ASP A 40 -20.13 48.15 20.23
N ASP A 41 -20.66 47.75 19.06
CA ASP A 41 -21.33 48.66 18.12
C ASP A 41 -22.56 49.32 18.75
N LEU A 42 -23.38 48.53 19.46
CA LEU A 42 -24.55 49.06 20.16
C LEU A 42 -24.14 50.01 21.30
N GLN A 43 -23.09 49.66 22.06
CA GLN A 43 -22.56 50.55 23.10
C GLN A 43 -22.08 51.88 22.51
N ALA A 44 -21.36 51.84 21.38
CA ALA A 44 -20.85 53.03 20.73
C ALA A 44 -21.98 53.97 20.23
N GLU A 45 -23.08 53.43 19.73
CA GLU A 45 -24.24 54.24 19.34
C GLU A 45 -24.98 54.82 20.56
N LEU A 46 -25.15 54.03 21.63
CA LEU A 46 -25.76 54.51 22.87
C LEU A 46 -24.94 55.64 23.52
N ASP A 47 -23.61 55.53 23.52
CA ASP A 47 -22.72 56.56 24.08
C ASP A 47 -22.79 57.88 23.29
N LYS A 48 -23.07 57.82 21.98
CA LYS A 48 -23.26 59.01 21.12
C LYS A 48 -24.61 59.67 21.36
N GLU A 49 -25.68 58.90 21.40
CA GLU A 49 -27.05 59.42 21.45
C GLU A 49 -27.47 59.79 22.89
N TYR A 50 -26.97 59.06 23.89
CA TYR A 50 -27.31 59.24 25.30
C TYR A 50 -26.04 59.22 26.20
N PRO A 51 -25.21 60.27 26.19
CA PRO A 51 -23.95 60.31 26.95
C PRO A 51 -24.11 60.26 28.47
N THR A 52 -25.32 60.42 29.00
CA THR A 52 -25.63 60.31 30.44
C THR A 52 -26.14 58.93 30.85
N LEU A 53 -26.41 58.02 29.90
CA LEU A 53 -26.94 56.70 30.16
C LEU A 53 -25.81 55.73 30.52
N SER A 54 -25.72 55.32 31.79
CA SER A 54 -24.66 54.41 32.27
C SER A 54 -24.94 52.93 31.99
N VAL A 55 -25.56 52.59 30.85
CA VAL A 55 -25.88 51.20 30.50
C VAL A 55 -24.66 50.56 29.86
N LYS A 56 -24.22 49.43 30.42
CA LYS A 56 -23.16 48.59 29.84
C LYS A 56 -23.80 47.42 29.11
N VAL A 57 -23.76 47.43 27.78
CA VAL A 57 -24.40 46.43 26.91
C VAL A 57 -23.85 45.02 27.18
N HIS A 58 -22.55 44.88 27.46
CA HIS A 58 -21.93 43.60 27.80
C HIS A 58 -22.41 42.98 29.13
N ALA A 59 -22.96 43.79 30.03
CA ALA A 59 -23.44 43.33 31.34
C ALA A 59 -24.94 42.98 31.34
N LEU A 60 -25.62 43.06 30.19
CA LEU A 60 -27.04 42.73 30.09
C LEU A 60 -27.27 41.22 30.34
N PRO A 61 -28.32 40.84 31.09
CA PRO A 61 -28.69 39.44 31.27
C PRO A 61 -28.98 38.72 29.94
N GLU A 62 -28.79 37.40 29.91
CA GLU A 62 -29.16 36.56 28.76
C GLU A 62 -30.67 36.53 28.47
N SER A 63 -31.48 36.83 29.49
CA SER A 63 -32.94 36.91 29.37
C SER A 63 -33.43 38.23 28.77
N ASP A 64 -32.56 39.23 28.61
CA ASP A 64 -32.93 40.51 28.04
C ASP A 64 -33.27 40.36 26.54
N SER A 65 -34.35 40.99 26.11
CA SER A 65 -34.79 40.96 24.71
C SER A 65 -33.77 41.59 23.77
N ILE A 66 -33.00 42.59 24.21
CA ILE A 66 -31.95 43.23 23.43
C ILE A 66 -30.83 42.21 23.13
N ASN A 67 -30.41 41.46 24.14
CA ASN A 67 -29.36 40.46 23.98
C ASN A 67 -29.80 39.34 23.01
N LYS A 68 -31.07 38.91 23.06
CA LYS A 68 -31.64 37.97 22.07
C LYS A 68 -31.68 38.51 20.65
N VAL A 69 -31.96 39.81 20.46
CA VAL A 69 -31.88 40.44 19.14
C VAL A 69 -30.44 40.48 18.63
N LEU A 70 -29.46 40.81 19.50
CA LEU A 70 -28.04 40.79 19.13
C LEU A 70 -27.54 39.38 18.80
N GLU A 71 -27.97 38.35 19.52
CA GLU A 71 -27.69 36.94 19.18
C GLU A 71 -28.20 36.58 17.77
N ILE A 72 -29.43 37.01 17.41
CA ILE A 72 -30.00 36.78 16.07
C ILE A 72 -29.19 37.53 15.00
N LEU A 73 -28.76 38.76 15.27
CA LEU A 73 -27.93 39.54 14.35
C LEU A 73 -26.56 38.89 14.14
N ALA A 74 -25.89 38.51 15.23
CA ALA A 74 -24.61 37.80 15.18
C ALA A 74 -24.74 36.47 14.41
N TYR A 75 -25.84 35.73 14.60
CA TYR A 75 -26.08 34.49 13.86
C TYR A 75 -26.31 34.74 12.36
N ARG A 76 -27.07 35.77 12.00
CA ARG A 76 -27.28 36.15 10.59
C ARG A 76 -25.98 36.61 9.93
N GLU A 77 -25.16 37.36 10.64
CA GLU A 77 -23.86 37.79 10.17
C GLU A 77 -22.90 36.61 9.97
N LEU A 78 -22.82 35.71 10.94
CA LEU A 78 -22.06 34.46 10.83
C LEU A 78 -22.48 33.66 9.59
N TYR A 79 -23.78 33.55 9.34
CA TYR A 79 -24.31 32.88 8.15
C TYR A 79 -23.91 33.57 6.84
N ILE A 80 -23.96 34.91 6.80
CA ILE A 80 -23.54 35.68 5.62
C ILE A 80 -22.03 35.51 5.37
N ARG A 81 -21.20 35.62 6.41
CA ARG A 81 -19.75 35.41 6.29
C ARG A 81 -19.40 33.98 5.89
N GLN A 82 -20.13 32.99 6.40
CA GLN A 82 -19.97 31.59 5.98
C GLN A 82 -20.32 31.41 4.50
N ARG A 83 -21.40 32.03 4.02
CA ARG A 83 -21.76 32.03 2.59
C ARG A 83 -20.68 32.67 1.72
N ILE A 84 -20.04 33.75 2.19
CA ILE A 84 -18.92 34.39 1.51
C ILE A 84 -17.72 33.45 1.47
N ASN A 85 -17.36 32.82 2.59
CA ASN A 85 -16.29 31.81 2.65
C ASN A 85 -16.53 30.65 1.68
N GLU A 86 -17.76 30.15 1.59
CA GLU A 86 -18.13 29.10 0.63
C GLU A 86 -18.05 29.58 -0.82
N ALA A 87 -18.48 30.82 -1.11
CA ALA A 87 -18.35 31.41 -2.44
C ALA A 87 -16.88 31.55 -2.85
N ILE A 88 -16.01 32.00 -1.95
CA ILE A 88 -14.56 32.10 -2.19
C ILE A 88 -13.95 30.73 -2.44
N ARG A 89 -14.28 29.72 -1.60
CA ARG A 89 -13.82 28.33 -1.81
C ARG A 89 -14.23 27.80 -3.19
N ASN A 90 -15.43 28.14 -3.66
CA ASN A 90 -15.90 27.74 -4.99
C ASN A 90 -15.20 28.46 -6.16
N CYS A 91 -14.44 29.53 -5.90
CA CYS A 91 -13.61 30.20 -6.90
C CYS A 91 -12.16 29.71 -6.93
N LEU A 92 -11.75 28.85 -5.97
CA LEU A 92 -10.38 28.34 -5.86
C LEU A 92 -10.30 26.91 -6.40
N LEU A 93 -9.39 26.63 -7.33
CA LEU A 93 -9.24 25.29 -7.93
C LEU A 93 -9.03 24.18 -6.88
N ALA A 94 -8.31 24.48 -5.80
CA ALA A 94 -8.00 23.52 -4.73
C ALA A 94 -9.25 23.09 -3.93
N SER A 95 -10.18 24.01 -3.64
CA SER A 95 -11.32 23.75 -2.75
C SER A 95 -12.68 23.78 -3.43
N ALA A 96 -12.76 24.23 -4.69
CA ALA A 96 -14.00 24.26 -5.44
C ALA A 96 -14.56 22.84 -5.64
N THR A 97 -15.88 22.71 -5.51
CA THR A 97 -16.59 21.44 -5.68
C THR A 97 -17.81 21.60 -6.58
N GLY A 98 -18.29 20.49 -7.15
CA GLY A 98 -19.52 20.46 -7.95
C GLY A 98 -19.55 21.50 -9.07
N GLY A 99 -20.58 22.35 -9.06
CA GLY A 99 -20.79 23.40 -10.07
C GLY A 99 -19.70 24.47 -10.11
N GLY A 100 -19.07 24.81 -8.98
CA GLY A 100 -17.98 25.79 -8.95
C GLY A 100 -16.75 25.31 -9.72
N LEU A 101 -16.34 24.06 -9.48
CA LEU A 101 -15.25 23.43 -10.21
C LEU A 101 -15.56 23.32 -11.71
N ARG A 102 -16.80 22.96 -12.06
CA ARG A 102 -17.25 22.90 -13.47
C ARG A 102 -17.16 24.26 -14.16
N ASN A 103 -17.51 25.35 -13.48
CA ASN A 103 -17.43 26.70 -14.04
C ASN A 103 -15.97 27.15 -14.23
N LEU A 104 -15.07 26.79 -13.32
CA LEU A 104 -13.64 27.07 -13.47
C LEU A 104 -13.03 26.25 -14.63
N ALA A 105 -13.40 24.98 -14.73
CA ALA A 105 -12.93 24.10 -15.78
C ALA A 105 -13.49 24.46 -17.16
N SER A 106 -14.75 24.89 -17.25
CA SER A 106 -15.42 25.16 -18.53
C SER A 106 -14.72 26.24 -19.36
N TRP A 107 -14.12 27.24 -18.70
CA TRP A 107 -13.39 28.31 -19.39
C TRP A 107 -12.07 27.82 -20.01
N LEU A 108 -11.37 26.88 -19.37
CA LEU A 108 -10.05 26.41 -19.81
C LEU A 108 -10.14 25.18 -20.72
N ILE A 109 -10.91 24.17 -20.32
CA ILE A 109 -10.88 22.83 -20.93
C ILE A 109 -12.25 22.38 -21.48
N GLY A 110 -13.29 23.22 -21.36
CA GLY A 110 -14.66 22.82 -21.63
C GLY A 110 -15.24 21.90 -20.54
N TRP A 111 -16.54 21.61 -20.59
CA TRP A 111 -17.19 20.73 -19.62
C TRP A 111 -17.24 19.26 -20.09
N GLN A 112 -16.84 18.34 -19.20
CA GLN A 112 -17.02 16.89 -19.33
C GLN A 112 -17.46 16.28 -17.98
N ASP A 113 -18.17 15.15 -18.02
CA ASP A 113 -18.62 14.45 -16.81
C ASP A 113 -17.54 13.48 -16.32
N GLU A 114 -16.61 14.01 -15.51
CA GLU A 114 -15.45 13.30 -14.99
C GLU A 114 -15.27 13.51 -13.48
N ALA A 115 -14.43 12.68 -12.85
CA ALA A 115 -14.14 12.80 -11.42
C ALA A 115 -13.43 14.14 -11.09
N PRO A 116 -13.71 14.77 -9.94
CA PRO A 116 -13.14 16.08 -9.60
C PRO A 116 -11.61 16.14 -9.59
N GLU A 117 -10.93 15.06 -9.18
CA GLU A 117 -9.47 15.00 -9.17
C GLU A 117 -8.88 14.98 -10.59
N GLU A 118 -9.52 14.25 -11.51
CA GLU A 118 -9.11 14.19 -12.91
C GLU A 118 -9.32 15.53 -13.60
N MET A 119 -10.45 16.19 -13.31
CA MET A 119 -10.74 17.54 -13.80
C MET A 119 -9.67 18.55 -13.34
N ARG A 120 -9.30 18.55 -12.06
CA ARG A 120 -8.22 19.41 -11.54
C ARG A 120 -6.88 19.11 -12.21
N ARG A 121 -6.56 17.83 -12.40
CA ARG A 121 -5.34 17.39 -13.09
C ARG A 121 -5.30 17.93 -14.52
N ARG A 122 -6.43 17.89 -15.23
CA ARG A 122 -6.53 18.38 -16.61
C ARG A 122 -6.43 19.89 -16.69
N VAL A 123 -7.10 20.63 -15.81
CA VAL A 123 -6.98 22.10 -15.72
C VAL A 123 -5.52 22.52 -15.51
N LEU A 124 -4.79 21.86 -14.61
CA LEU A 124 -3.38 22.15 -14.39
C LEU A 124 -2.52 21.85 -15.64
N LYS A 125 -2.81 20.75 -16.34
CA LYS A 125 -2.09 20.37 -17.57
C LYS A 125 -2.38 21.28 -18.75
N GLU A 126 -3.53 21.96 -18.79
CA GLU A 126 -3.84 22.90 -19.87
C GLU A 126 -2.81 24.04 -19.93
N PHE A 127 -2.22 24.43 -18.79
CA PHE A 127 -1.15 25.42 -18.77
C PHE A 127 0.13 24.95 -19.49
N ASP A 128 0.35 23.64 -19.61
CA ASP A 128 1.47 23.12 -20.41
C ASP A 128 1.23 23.31 -21.93
N ALA A 129 -0.02 23.44 -22.37
CA ALA A 129 -0.37 23.66 -23.78
C ALA A 129 -0.02 25.07 -24.28
N TYR A 130 0.03 26.07 -23.39
CA TYR A 130 0.37 27.46 -23.74
C TYR A 130 1.86 27.66 -24.06
N GLN A 131 2.69 26.64 -23.91
CA GLN A 131 4.12 26.69 -24.20
C GLN A 131 4.38 26.53 -25.71
N THR A 132 4.89 27.57 -26.35
CA THR A 132 5.20 27.58 -27.80
C THR A 132 6.50 26.86 -28.16
N ALA A 133 7.36 26.55 -27.19
CA ALA A 133 8.71 26.03 -27.42
C ALA A 133 8.81 24.50 -27.51
N GLY A 134 7.69 23.76 -27.53
CA GLY A 134 7.73 22.30 -27.72
C GLY A 134 8.35 21.52 -26.57
N THR A 135 7.99 21.84 -25.34
CA THR A 135 8.47 21.10 -24.15
C THR A 135 7.88 19.70 -24.12
N ALA A 136 8.53 18.78 -23.41
CA ALA A 136 8.01 17.42 -23.21
C ALA A 136 6.57 17.43 -22.65
N ALA A 137 6.25 18.36 -21.75
CA ALA A 137 4.93 18.49 -21.16
C ALA A 137 3.85 18.90 -22.18
N ALA A 138 4.18 19.78 -23.13
CA ALA A 138 3.25 20.18 -24.20
C ALA A 138 2.87 18.99 -25.09
N TYR A 139 3.86 18.19 -25.52
CA TYR A 139 3.60 16.97 -26.29
C TYR A 139 2.76 15.95 -25.51
N ILE A 140 3.01 15.79 -24.20
CA ILE A 140 2.19 14.91 -23.34
C ILE A 140 0.75 15.39 -23.28
N HIS A 141 0.51 16.71 -23.17
CA HIS A 141 -0.83 17.28 -23.15
C HIS A 141 -1.57 17.03 -24.47
N PHE A 142 -0.99 17.43 -25.60
CA PHE A 142 -1.64 17.28 -26.90
C PHE A 142 -1.89 15.82 -27.27
N ALA A 143 -0.96 14.92 -26.95
CA ALA A 143 -1.15 13.48 -27.17
C ALA A 143 -2.32 12.92 -26.34
N LYS A 144 -2.45 13.30 -25.06
CA LYS A 144 -3.55 12.86 -24.19
C LYS A 144 -4.90 13.46 -24.57
N ALA A 145 -4.92 14.65 -25.17
CA ALA A 145 -6.14 15.33 -25.57
C ALA A 145 -6.88 14.64 -26.73
N VAL A 146 -6.16 13.91 -27.59
CA VAL A 146 -6.76 13.20 -28.75
C VAL A 146 -7.74 12.12 -28.29
N ALA A 147 -7.30 11.23 -27.40
CA ALA A 147 -8.10 10.09 -26.94
C ALA A 147 -7.95 9.88 -25.42
N PRO A 148 -8.62 10.69 -24.58
CA PRO A 148 -8.44 10.66 -23.12
C PRO A 148 -8.86 9.32 -22.49
N HIS A 149 -9.85 8.64 -23.09
CA HIS A 149 -10.35 7.34 -22.62
C HIS A 149 -9.50 6.16 -23.06
N GLN A 150 -8.63 6.33 -24.07
CA GLN A 150 -7.78 5.24 -24.59
C GLN A 150 -6.34 5.35 -24.08
N ILE A 151 -5.84 6.58 -23.88
CA ILE A 151 -4.46 6.86 -23.45
C ILE A 151 -4.42 7.09 -21.93
N LYS A 152 -3.71 6.22 -21.20
CA LYS A 152 -3.44 6.40 -19.76
C LYS A 152 -2.26 7.32 -19.53
N ASP A 153 -1.14 7.04 -20.19
CA ASP A 153 0.10 7.77 -20.00
C ASP A 153 0.89 8.00 -21.29
N VAL A 154 1.76 9.01 -21.29
CA VAL A 154 2.59 9.36 -22.45
C VAL A 154 3.99 9.71 -21.96
N HIS A 155 5.00 9.11 -22.58
CA HIS A 155 6.40 9.44 -22.35
C HIS A 155 6.97 10.13 -23.58
N VAL A 156 7.77 11.17 -23.37
CA VAL A 156 8.41 11.93 -24.43
C VAL A 156 9.91 11.93 -24.18
N ALA A 157 10.66 11.43 -25.16
CA ALA A 157 12.11 11.42 -25.15
C ALA A 157 12.62 12.14 -26.41
N SER A 158 13.58 13.05 -26.24
CA SER A 158 14.27 13.69 -27.36
C SER A 158 15.77 13.44 -27.24
N PRO A 159 16.36 12.57 -28.08
CA PRO A 159 17.81 12.40 -28.11
C PRO A 159 18.45 13.69 -28.62
N ARG A 160 19.44 14.24 -27.88
CA ARG A 160 20.08 15.53 -28.22
C ARG A 160 20.77 15.59 -29.59
N GLN A 161 21.00 14.44 -30.21
CA GLN A 161 21.79 14.30 -31.44
C GLN A 161 20.95 14.47 -32.70
N GLU A 162 19.63 14.28 -32.59
CA GLU A 162 18.70 14.32 -33.71
C GLU A 162 17.57 15.28 -33.33
N ALA A 163 17.07 16.08 -34.26
CA ALA A 163 15.90 16.92 -34.02
C ALA A 163 14.61 16.08 -33.99
N GLU A 164 14.64 14.95 -33.31
CA GLU A 164 13.57 13.96 -33.22
C GLU A 164 12.96 13.95 -31.82
N VAL A 165 11.64 13.79 -31.78
CA VAL A 165 10.84 13.69 -30.56
C VAL A 165 10.12 12.35 -30.60
N ASN A 166 10.58 11.41 -29.78
CA ASN A 166 10.00 10.09 -29.63
C ASN A 166 8.92 10.11 -28.56
N ILE A 167 7.71 9.74 -28.96
CA ILE A 167 6.53 9.75 -28.10
C ILE A 167 6.03 8.33 -27.96
N SER A 168 6.01 7.83 -26.72
CA SER A 168 5.52 6.50 -26.39
C SER A 168 4.16 6.60 -25.70
N LEU A 169 3.15 5.96 -26.29
CA LEU A 169 1.78 5.96 -25.76
C LEU A 169 1.53 4.70 -24.93
N LEU A 170 1.01 4.89 -23.71
CA LEU A 170 0.54 3.81 -22.84
C LEU A 170 -0.98 3.79 -22.83
N PRO A 171 -1.63 2.70 -23.29
CA PRO A 171 -3.07 2.56 -23.24
C PRO A 171 -3.60 2.25 -21.83
N TRP A 172 -4.88 2.52 -21.56
CA TRP A 172 -5.56 2.08 -20.34
C TRP A 172 -5.62 0.55 -20.23
N PRO A 173 -5.70 -0.05 -19.01
CA PRO A 173 -5.75 -1.49 -18.79
C PRO A 173 -6.79 -2.24 -19.62
N ASP A 174 -7.97 -1.67 -19.85
CA ASP A 174 -9.03 -2.30 -20.64
C ASP A 174 -8.62 -2.49 -22.12
N HIS A 175 -7.68 -1.65 -22.56
CA HIS A 175 -7.01 -1.69 -23.85
C HIS A 175 -5.58 -2.28 -23.76
N ALA A 176 -5.07 -2.51 -22.55
CA ALA A 176 -3.74 -3.06 -22.29
C ALA A 176 -3.85 -4.56 -22.04
N GLY A 177 -3.34 -5.34 -22.98
CA GLY A 177 -3.50 -6.79 -22.95
C GLY A 177 -4.63 -7.21 -23.85
N LEU A 178 -4.36 -7.15 -25.17
CA LEU A 178 -4.92 -7.97 -26.23
C LEU A 178 -4.23 -7.67 -27.58
N ALA A 179 -2.93 -7.34 -27.55
CA ALA A 179 -2.12 -7.17 -28.75
C ALA A 179 -1.98 -8.47 -29.57
N ASP A 180 -2.40 -9.62 -29.01
CA ASP A 180 -2.50 -10.90 -29.71
C ASP A 180 -3.75 -11.01 -30.60
N GLN A 181 -4.75 -10.13 -30.42
CA GLN A 181 -5.94 -10.11 -31.27
C GLN A 181 -5.77 -9.10 -32.42
N PRO A 182 -6.04 -9.51 -33.67
CA PRO A 182 -5.80 -8.67 -34.85
C PRO A 182 -6.63 -7.38 -34.87
N GLU A 183 -7.83 -7.40 -34.27
CA GLU A 183 -8.72 -6.23 -34.22
C GLU A 183 -8.15 -5.10 -33.35
N ARG A 184 -7.55 -5.41 -32.20
CA ARG A 184 -6.96 -4.38 -31.31
C ARG A 184 -5.59 -3.89 -31.75
N ALA A 185 -4.88 -4.70 -32.55
CA ALA A 185 -3.68 -4.24 -33.24
C ALA A 185 -4.02 -3.16 -34.29
N GLU A 186 -5.18 -3.27 -34.93
CA GLU A 186 -5.70 -2.23 -35.83
C GLU A 186 -6.11 -0.97 -35.07
N GLU A 187 -6.86 -1.09 -33.97
CA GLU A 187 -7.22 0.05 -33.09
C GLU A 187 -5.98 0.81 -32.61
N SER A 188 -4.93 0.08 -32.20
CA SER A 188 -3.67 0.68 -31.77
C SER A 188 -2.97 1.44 -32.91
N ARG A 189 -2.99 0.90 -34.13
CA ARG A 189 -2.43 1.59 -35.30
C ARG A 189 -3.22 2.85 -35.65
N GLN A 190 -4.54 2.80 -35.55
CA GLN A 190 -5.41 3.95 -35.77
C GLN A 190 -5.17 5.05 -34.73
N LEU A 191 -5.07 4.68 -33.45
CA LEU A 191 -4.76 5.61 -32.37
C LEU A 191 -3.39 6.29 -32.57
N VAL A 192 -2.36 5.52 -32.94
CA VAL A 192 -1.03 6.09 -33.25
C VAL A 192 -1.12 7.06 -34.43
N ALA A 193 -1.86 6.71 -35.49
CA ALA A 193 -2.02 7.58 -36.65
C ALA A 193 -2.78 8.87 -36.32
N GLU A 194 -3.82 8.79 -35.48
CA GLU A 194 -4.60 9.95 -35.05
C GLU A 194 -3.75 10.91 -34.19
N VAL A 195 -2.99 10.35 -33.23
CA VAL A 195 -2.08 11.14 -32.40
C VAL A 195 -0.95 11.73 -33.24
N GLN A 196 -0.36 10.96 -34.16
CA GLN A 196 0.67 11.45 -35.07
C GLN A 196 0.14 12.62 -35.91
N ALA A 197 -1.05 12.49 -36.50
CA ALA A 197 -1.66 13.55 -37.30
C ALA A 197 -1.87 14.84 -36.49
N ARG A 198 -2.36 14.73 -35.25
CA ARG A 198 -2.54 15.87 -34.35
C ARG A 198 -1.22 16.56 -34.01
N LEU A 199 -0.17 15.78 -33.73
CA LEU A 199 1.13 16.31 -33.33
C LEU A 199 1.97 16.83 -34.49
N ASP A 200 1.63 16.45 -35.73
CA ASP A 200 2.25 16.99 -36.94
C ASP A 200 1.61 18.29 -37.44
N GLU A 201 0.51 18.76 -36.84
CA GLU A 201 -0.11 20.03 -37.20
C GLU A 201 0.84 21.22 -36.96
N ASP A 202 0.93 22.15 -37.92
CA ASP A 202 1.80 23.35 -37.85
C ASP A 202 1.51 24.25 -36.64
N THR A 203 0.32 24.17 -36.06
CA THR A 203 -0.06 24.96 -34.87
C THR A 203 0.47 24.36 -33.56
N ILE A 204 0.81 23.07 -33.57
CA ILE A 204 1.27 22.31 -32.40
C ILE A 204 2.76 22.02 -32.51
N ARG A 205 3.19 21.58 -33.69
CA ARG A 205 4.56 21.16 -33.94
C ARG A 205 5.50 22.37 -33.98
N PRO A 206 6.49 22.44 -33.09
CA PRO A 206 7.58 23.39 -33.21
C PRO A 206 8.37 23.16 -34.50
N ILE A 207 8.79 24.25 -35.12
CA ILE A 207 9.54 24.23 -36.37
C ILE A 207 10.87 23.47 -36.17
N GLY A 208 11.16 22.55 -37.09
CA GLY A 208 12.44 21.82 -37.15
C GLY A 208 12.49 20.52 -36.35
N HIS A 209 11.47 20.20 -35.55
CA HIS A 209 11.38 18.91 -34.85
C HIS A 209 10.69 17.88 -35.74
N ARG A 210 11.08 16.61 -35.69
CA ARG A 210 10.37 15.47 -36.30
C ARG A 210 9.76 14.62 -35.19
N VAL A 211 8.44 14.49 -35.20
CA VAL A 211 7.71 13.75 -34.18
C VAL A 211 7.54 12.31 -34.64
N ILE A 212 7.83 11.35 -33.76
CA ILE A 212 7.65 9.92 -34.00
C ILE A 212 6.81 9.36 -32.86
N VAL A 213 5.59 8.94 -33.16
CA VAL A 213 4.68 8.33 -32.20
C VAL A 213 4.74 6.82 -32.32
N LYS A 214 4.94 6.14 -31.18
CA LYS A 214 4.92 4.67 -31.06
C LYS A 214 4.09 4.24 -29.85
N MET A 215 3.62 3.00 -29.86
CA MET A 215 3.09 2.37 -28.65
C MET A 215 4.23 1.99 -27.72
N ALA A 216 3.99 2.09 -26.41
CA ALA A 216 4.91 1.61 -25.40
C ALA A 216 4.99 0.08 -25.39
N THR A 217 6.18 -0.45 -25.10
CA THR A 217 6.35 -1.89 -24.88
C THR A 217 5.79 -2.25 -23.51
N ILE A 218 4.92 -3.28 -23.47
CA ILE A 218 4.28 -3.74 -22.25
C ILE A 218 4.93 -5.07 -21.81
N HIS A 219 5.60 -5.06 -20.67
CA HIS A 219 6.15 -6.26 -20.04
C HIS A 219 5.11 -6.91 -19.14
N ARG A 220 4.68 -8.12 -19.51
CA ARG A 220 3.64 -8.86 -18.80
C ARG A 220 4.25 -9.70 -17.68
N TYR A 221 3.62 -9.69 -16.51
CA TYR A 221 4.03 -10.51 -15.38
C TYR A 221 2.82 -10.95 -14.54
N ALA A 222 2.99 -12.01 -13.76
CA ALA A 222 2.02 -12.46 -12.78
C ALA A 222 2.59 -12.30 -11.37
N VAL A 223 1.72 -12.04 -10.40
CA VAL A 223 2.08 -11.98 -8.98
C VAL A 223 1.49 -13.19 -8.29
N LYS A 224 2.34 -14.11 -7.83
CA LYS A 224 1.94 -15.25 -6.99
C LYS A 224 2.65 -15.14 -5.65
N ALA A 225 1.87 -14.92 -4.60
CA ALA A 225 2.37 -14.79 -3.25
C ALA A 225 1.66 -15.76 -2.30
N ARG A 226 2.42 -16.28 -1.34
CA ARG A 226 1.94 -17.11 -0.25
C ARG A 226 2.20 -16.42 1.08
N ILE A 227 1.19 -16.34 1.93
CA ILE A 227 1.27 -15.69 3.24
C ILE A 227 1.13 -16.70 4.37
N GLY A 228 1.98 -16.58 5.38
CA GLY A 228 1.82 -17.27 6.66
C GLY A 228 1.03 -16.40 7.63
N VAL A 229 -0.09 -16.91 8.12
CA VAL A 229 -0.99 -16.20 9.03
C VAL A 229 -1.29 -17.14 10.20
N ARG A 230 -1.20 -16.63 11.43
CA ARG A 230 -1.51 -17.43 12.62
C ARG A 230 -2.96 -17.91 12.57
N ASP A 231 -3.18 -19.17 12.93
CA ASP A 231 -4.50 -19.77 13.03
C ASP A 231 -5.39 -18.98 14.01
N MET A 232 -6.27 -18.16 13.44
CA MET A 232 -7.17 -17.24 14.12
C MET A 232 -8.46 -17.12 13.32
N PRO A 233 -9.62 -16.89 13.95
CA PRO A 233 -10.82 -16.53 13.20
C PRO A 233 -10.53 -15.30 12.32
N GLY A 234 -10.84 -15.39 11.02
CA GLY A 234 -10.62 -14.31 10.04
C GLY A 234 -9.43 -14.48 9.09
N VAL A 235 -8.77 -15.64 9.02
CA VAL A 235 -7.64 -15.85 8.08
C VAL A 235 -7.99 -15.55 6.61
N GLY A 236 -9.22 -15.87 6.20
CA GLY A 236 -9.70 -15.56 4.84
C GLY A 236 -9.75 -14.05 4.54
N GLU A 237 -10.06 -13.22 5.54
CA GLU A 237 -10.09 -11.76 5.39
C GLU A 237 -8.67 -11.19 5.21
N VAL A 238 -7.68 -11.78 5.89
CA VAL A 238 -6.26 -11.37 5.74
C VAL A 238 -5.76 -11.65 4.32
N ALA A 239 -6.10 -12.81 3.76
CA ALA A 239 -5.74 -13.15 2.38
C ALA A 239 -6.42 -12.20 1.37
N SER A 240 -7.72 -11.91 1.54
CA SER A 240 -8.45 -10.95 0.71
C SER A 240 -7.87 -9.54 0.81
N ALA A 241 -7.55 -9.08 2.02
CA ALA A 241 -6.94 -7.77 2.23
C ALA A 241 -5.55 -7.66 1.60
N GLY A 242 -4.76 -8.74 1.64
CA GLY A 242 -3.48 -8.82 0.92
C GLY A 242 -3.66 -8.73 -0.59
N GLN A 243 -4.61 -9.49 -1.13
CA GLN A 243 -4.97 -9.48 -2.54
C GLN A 243 -5.38 -8.08 -3.03
N GLU A 244 -6.24 -7.39 -2.29
CA GLU A 244 -6.68 -6.03 -2.60
C GLU A 244 -5.53 -5.02 -2.54
N ALA A 245 -4.63 -5.14 -1.56
CA ALA A 245 -3.48 -4.26 -1.41
C ALA A 245 -2.51 -4.40 -2.59
N VAL A 246 -2.21 -5.63 -3.01
CA VAL A 246 -1.37 -5.88 -4.19
C VAL A 246 -2.06 -5.39 -5.47
N THR A 247 -3.35 -5.66 -5.63
CA THR A 247 -4.13 -5.21 -6.79
C THR A 247 -4.11 -3.68 -6.90
N ARG A 248 -4.25 -2.96 -5.79
CA ARG A 248 -4.14 -1.49 -5.75
C ARG A 248 -2.75 -1.02 -6.17
N TYR A 249 -1.72 -1.59 -5.56
CA TYR A 249 -0.32 -1.26 -5.86
C TYR A 249 -0.02 -1.45 -7.36
N VAL A 250 -0.38 -2.61 -7.91
CA VAL A 250 -0.19 -2.92 -9.34
C VAL A 250 -0.91 -1.91 -10.25
N LYS A 251 -2.16 -1.54 -9.94
CA LYS A 251 -2.92 -0.54 -10.73
C LYS A 251 -2.26 0.84 -10.72
N GLU A 252 -1.67 1.23 -9.59
CA GLU A 252 -0.94 2.48 -9.42
C GLU A 252 0.41 2.46 -10.15
N GLN A 253 1.11 1.32 -10.15
CA GLN A 253 2.40 1.15 -10.82
C GLN A 253 2.30 1.03 -12.34
N TYR A 254 1.13 0.71 -12.90
CA TYR A 254 0.91 0.68 -14.35
C TYR A 254 1.03 2.10 -14.97
N ARG A 255 2.26 2.59 -15.16
CA ARG A 255 2.67 3.85 -15.79
C ARG A 255 4.03 3.66 -16.47
N LEU A 256 4.38 4.56 -17.39
CA LEU A 256 5.64 4.49 -18.12
C LEU A 256 6.83 4.79 -17.21
N GLY A 257 7.92 4.02 -17.37
CA GLY A 257 9.16 4.22 -16.61
C GLY A 257 9.07 3.93 -15.12
N ARG A 258 8.02 3.25 -14.66
CA ARG A 258 7.87 2.83 -13.26
C ARG A 258 8.27 1.37 -13.09
N PRO A 259 9.41 1.07 -12.43
CA PRO A 259 9.81 -0.29 -12.18
C PRO A 259 8.94 -0.93 -11.10
N VAL A 260 8.60 -2.20 -11.27
CA VAL A 260 7.91 -3.00 -10.26
C VAL A 260 8.97 -3.73 -9.45
N LEU A 261 9.17 -3.30 -8.20
CA LEU A 261 10.15 -3.91 -7.31
C LEU A 261 9.53 -5.05 -6.49
N ILE A 262 10.25 -6.16 -6.36
CA ILE A 262 9.90 -7.30 -5.50
C ILE A 262 9.75 -6.85 -4.05
N SER A 263 10.64 -5.97 -3.57
CA SER A 263 10.58 -5.43 -2.21
C SER A 263 9.26 -4.69 -1.95
N ALA A 264 8.76 -3.94 -2.93
CA ALA A 264 7.50 -3.22 -2.84
C ALA A 264 6.28 -4.16 -2.95
N LEU A 265 6.36 -5.20 -3.80
CA LEU A 265 5.32 -6.26 -3.84
C LEU A 265 5.22 -7.00 -2.51
N LEU A 266 6.36 -7.39 -1.92
CA LEU A 266 6.41 -8.01 -0.60
C LEU A 266 5.85 -7.08 0.48
N ALA A 267 6.20 -5.79 0.45
CA ALA A 267 5.66 -4.81 1.38
C ALA A 267 4.13 -4.63 1.23
N ALA A 268 3.60 -4.72 0.01
CA ALA A 268 2.17 -4.65 -0.25
C ALA A 268 1.42 -5.87 0.30
N VAL A 269 2.01 -7.07 0.16
CA VAL A 269 1.47 -8.33 0.71
C VAL A 269 1.55 -8.35 2.24
N PHE A 270 2.60 -7.77 2.83
CA PHE A 270 2.83 -7.80 4.27
C PHE A 270 1.91 -6.82 5.02
N ARG A 271 0.73 -7.32 5.41
CA ARG A 271 -0.31 -6.57 6.14
C ARG A 271 -0.35 -6.96 7.62
N PRO A 272 -0.97 -6.15 8.49
CA PRO A 272 -1.21 -6.55 9.87
C PRO A 272 -1.91 -7.91 9.94
N GLY A 273 -1.33 -8.86 10.67
CA GLY A 273 -1.81 -10.25 10.74
C GLY A 273 -1.00 -11.25 9.90
N VAL A 274 -0.21 -10.78 8.92
CA VAL A 274 0.73 -11.63 8.18
C VAL A 274 2.04 -11.75 8.97
N ARG A 275 2.49 -12.98 9.20
CA ARG A 275 3.75 -13.27 9.91
C ARG A 275 4.94 -13.28 8.95
N TYR A 276 4.76 -13.89 7.79
CA TYR A 276 5.75 -13.93 6.72
C TYR A 276 5.03 -13.97 5.36
N ALA A 277 5.68 -13.45 4.33
CA ALA A 277 5.20 -13.49 2.97
C ALA A 277 6.31 -14.09 2.08
N ILE A 278 5.92 -14.97 1.17
CA ILE A 278 6.77 -15.59 0.17
C ILE A 278 6.24 -15.14 -1.18
N LEU A 279 7.12 -14.65 -2.05
CA LEU A 279 6.78 -14.31 -3.42
C LEU A 279 7.37 -15.39 -4.33
N ASP A 280 6.52 -16.16 -5.00
CA ASP A 280 6.94 -17.21 -5.93
C ASP A 280 7.22 -16.62 -7.33
N GLU A 281 6.39 -15.67 -7.75
CA GLU A 281 6.53 -14.91 -8.99
C GLU A 281 6.15 -13.44 -8.74
N PRO A 282 6.91 -12.45 -9.29
CA PRO A 282 8.14 -12.59 -10.08
C PRO A 282 9.39 -12.88 -9.23
N LYS A 283 10.35 -13.64 -9.77
CA LYS A 283 11.63 -13.97 -9.09
C LYS A 283 12.70 -12.88 -9.18
N THR A 284 12.60 -12.03 -10.19
CA THR A 284 13.48 -10.88 -10.41
C THR A 284 12.63 -9.66 -10.71
N ASP A 285 13.11 -8.47 -10.35
CA ASP A 285 12.44 -7.22 -10.68
C ASP A 285 12.28 -7.12 -12.22
N PRO A 286 11.04 -7.02 -12.75
CA PRO A 286 10.85 -6.82 -14.18
C PRO A 286 11.55 -5.52 -14.62
N PRO A 287 12.47 -5.57 -15.59
CA PRO A 287 13.11 -4.36 -16.09
C PRO A 287 12.09 -3.52 -16.85
N VAL A 288 12.02 -2.23 -16.53
CA VAL A 288 11.13 -1.27 -17.19
C VAL A 288 11.97 -0.06 -17.57
N ALA A 289 12.21 0.13 -18.86
CA ALA A 289 12.81 1.37 -19.35
C ALA A 289 11.83 2.55 -19.28
N THR A 290 12.29 3.78 -19.51
CA THR A 290 11.47 4.99 -19.37
C THR A 290 10.29 5.04 -20.35
N ASP A 291 10.40 4.36 -21.49
CA ASP A 291 9.38 4.24 -22.53
C ASP A 291 8.59 2.91 -22.49
N GLU A 292 8.80 2.10 -21.46
CA GLU A 292 8.15 0.80 -21.26
C GLU A 292 7.26 0.84 -20.02
N ALA A 293 6.34 -0.12 -19.91
CA ALA A 293 5.50 -0.29 -18.72
C ALA A 293 5.36 -1.78 -18.37
N ALA A 294 5.23 -2.06 -17.07
CA ALA A 294 4.91 -3.41 -16.60
C ALA A 294 3.40 -3.57 -16.38
N PHE A 295 2.80 -4.60 -16.96
CA PHE A 295 1.39 -4.95 -16.81
C PHE A 295 1.24 -6.29 -16.09
N CYS A 296 0.39 -6.33 -15.08
CA CYS A 296 0.14 -7.55 -14.32
C CYS A 296 -1.11 -8.23 -14.85
N ASP A 297 -0.98 -9.46 -15.34
CA ASP A 297 -2.10 -10.23 -15.88
C ASP A 297 -2.96 -10.85 -14.76
N ASP A 298 -2.31 -11.32 -13.71
CA ASP A 298 -2.98 -12.03 -12.62
C ASP A 298 -2.27 -11.80 -11.29
N VAL A 299 -3.07 -11.67 -10.23
CA VAL A 299 -2.62 -11.52 -8.86
C VAL A 299 -3.24 -12.65 -8.07
N GLN A 300 -2.42 -13.44 -7.38
CA GLN A 300 -2.87 -14.52 -6.51
C GLN A 300 -2.14 -14.45 -5.18
N VAL A 301 -2.88 -14.17 -4.11
CA VAL A 301 -2.41 -14.25 -2.73
C VAL A 301 -3.11 -15.41 -2.04
N THR A 302 -2.35 -16.43 -1.65
CA THR A 302 -2.88 -17.63 -0.99
C THR A 302 -2.28 -17.84 0.39
N ILE A 303 -3.01 -18.51 1.27
CA ILE A 303 -2.49 -18.88 2.60
C ILE A 303 -1.54 -20.06 2.40
N ASN A 304 -0.35 -19.95 2.97
CA ASN A 304 0.62 -21.02 2.94
C ASN A 304 0.14 -22.18 3.82
N LYS A 305 -0.23 -23.30 3.21
CA LYS A 305 -0.64 -24.54 3.89
C LYS A 305 0.47 -25.57 3.99
N ASP A 306 1.67 -25.21 3.53
CA ASP A 306 2.77 -26.15 3.45
C ASP A 306 3.36 -26.44 4.84
N VAL A 307 3.54 -27.73 5.11
CA VAL A 307 4.34 -28.25 6.23
C VAL A 307 5.82 -27.84 6.00
N PRO A 308 6.60 -27.54 7.05
CA PRO A 308 8.00 -27.18 6.90
C PRO A 308 8.82 -28.29 6.22
N GLU A 309 9.87 -27.94 5.47
CA GLU A 309 10.73 -28.91 4.77
C GLU A 309 12.16 -29.01 5.36
N GLU A 310 12.58 -28.05 6.19
CA GLU A 310 13.92 -28.05 6.79
C GLU A 310 13.98 -28.90 8.07
N LEU A 311 14.78 -29.97 8.02
CA LEU A 311 15.11 -30.80 9.18
C LEU A 311 15.99 -30.02 10.16
N VAL A 312 15.89 -30.36 11.45
CA VAL A 312 16.88 -29.96 12.47
C VAL A 312 18.30 -30.30 11.97
N LYS A 313 19.33 -29.48 12.23
CA LYS A 313 20.68 -29.77 11.70
C LYS A 313 21.37 -30.92 12.43
N GLY A 314 21.07 -31.07 13.72
CA GLY A 314 21.60 -32.14 14.56
C GLY A 314 20.86 -32.21 15.89
N VAL A 315 20.82 -33.39 16.49
CA VAL A 315 20.26 -33.62 17.82
C VAL A 315 21.32 -34.36 18.64
N THR A 316 21.66 -33.84 19.82
CA THR A 316 22.65 -34.41 20.75
C THR A 316 22.06 -34.56 22.14
N LEU A 317 22.47 -35.61 22.83
CA LEU A 317 22.11 -35.90 24.21
C LEU A 317 23.34 -35.68 25.08
N GLN A 318 23.24 -34.76 26.06
CA GLN A 318 24.32 -34.42 26.98
C GLN A 318 23.96 -34.88 28.40
N ASP A 319 24.96 -35.29 29.18
CA ASP A 319 24.82 -35.71 30.59
C ASP A 319 23.75 -36.78 30.83
N VAL A 320 23.68 -37.78 29.94
CA VAL A 320 22.63 -38.80 30.01
C VAL A 320 22.99 -39.93 30.97
N THR A 321 22.08 -40.17 31.91
CA THR A 321 22.05 -41.33 32.79
C THR A 321 20.73 -42.09 32.64
N VAL A 322 20.85 -43.38 32.33
CA VAL A 322 19.71 -44.31 32.28
C VAL A 322 19.73 -45.19 33.52
N THR A 323 18.81 -44.96 34.45
CA THR A 323 18.69 -45.76 35.67
C THR A 323 17.60 -46.81 35.52
N LYS A 324 17.84 -48.00 36.08
CA LYS A 324 16.89 -49.11 36.08
C LYS A 324 16.28 -49.23 37.47
N THR A 325 14.97 -49.17 37.58
CA THR A 325 14.26 -49.38 38.85
C THR A 325 13.94 -50.86 39.08
N ASP A 326 13.69 -51.23 40.33
CA ASP A 326 13.38 -52.62 40.75
C ASP A 326 12.18 -53.23 40.01
N SER A 327 11.29 -52.40 39.47
CA SER A 327 10.17 -52.82 38.61
C SER A 327 10.54 -53.01 37.12
N ASN A 328 11.83 -53.09 36.80
CA ASN A 328 12.36 -53.23 35.43
C ASN A 328 12.01 -52.04 34.50
N ARG A 329 11.71 -50.86 35.06
CA ARG A 329 11.48 -49.62 34.29
C ARG A 329 12.79 -48.86 34.10
N ARG A 330 13.00 -48.34 32.90
CA ARG A 330 14.16 -47.51 32.54
C ARG A 330 13.76 -46.04 32.68
N LEU A 331 14.52 -45.27 33.45
CA LEU A 331 14.33 -43.84 33.64
C LEU A 331 15.47 -43.09 32.96
N LEU A 332 15.13 -42.06 32.19
CA LEU A 332 16.07 -41.17 31.51
C LEU A 332 16.22 -39.87 32.30
N SER A 333 17.46 -39.51 32.61
CA SER A 333 17.84 -38.19 33.14
C SER A 333 19.00 -37.66 32.29
N GLY A 334 18.94 -36.39 31.89
CA GLY A 334 19.94 -35.77 31.01
C GLY A 334 19.35 -34.62 30.21
N GLU A 335 20.13 -34.01 29.32
CA GLU A 335 19.69 -32.88 28.50
C GLU A 335 19.68 -33.22 27.01
N LEU A 336 18.53 -33.03 26.36
CA LEU A 336 18.44 -33.02 24.90
C LEU A 336 18.82 -31.63 24.42
N VAL A 337 19.83 -31.52 23.55
CA VAL A 337 20.18 -30.28 22.86
C VAL A 337 20.05 -30.52 21.38
N PHE A 338 19.40 -29.60 20.66
CA PHE A 338 19.28 -29.72 19.21
C PHE A 338 19.66 -28.41 18.52
N GLU A 339 20.23 -28.55 17.33
CA GLU A 339 20.66 -27.44 16.49
C GLU A 339 19.54 -27.08 15.52
N PRO A 340 18.95 -25.88 15.63
CA PRO A 340 17.87 -25.48 14.74
C PRO A 340 18.32 -25.45 13.26
N PRO A 341 17.39 -25.57 12.32
CA PRO A 341 17.66 -25.39 10.90
C PRO A 341 18.11 -23.96 10.58
N GLU A 342 18.56 -23.76 9.34
CA GLU A 342 19.08 -22.48 8.88
C GLU A 342 18.00 -21.39 8.87
N HIS A 343 16.75 -21.77 8.54
CA HIS A 343 15.62 -20.85 8.51
C HIS A 343 14.45 -21.36 9.38
N GLU A 344 14.31 -20.81 10.58
CA GLU A 344 13.16 -21.09 11.46
C GLU A 344 11.89 -20.30 11.08
N VAL A 345 11.90 -19.53 9.98
CA VAL A 345 10.82 -18.58 9.63
C VAL A 345 9.45 -19.26 9.51
N ARG A 346 9.44 -20.53 9.11
CA ARG A 346 8.23 -21.35 8.90
C ARG A 346 7.95 -22.34 10.04
N LEU A 347 8.77 -22.35 11.10
CA LEU A 347 8.66 -23.27 12.23
C LEU A 347 7.95 -22.62 13.41
N GLU A 348 7.19 -23.41 14.15
CA GLU A 348 6.52 -22.99 15.38
C GLU A 348 6.98 -23.78 16.58
N TYR A 349 7.19 -25.08 16.41
CA TYR A 349 7.64 -25.95 17.48
C TYR A 349 8.49 -27.12 16.97
N TYR A 350 9.24 -27.68 17.91
CA TYR A 350 9.95 -28.95 17.79
C TYR A 350 9.25 -29.97 18.70
N GLY A 351 8.60 -30.94 18.08
CA GLY A 351 7.94 -32.04 18.78
C GLY A 351 8.95 -33.14 19.08
N VAL A 352 9.11 -33.48 20.36
CA VAL A 352 10.01 -34.55 20.81
C VAL A 352 9.18 -35.79 21.12
N TYR A 353 9.51 -36.92 20.49
CA TYR A 353 8.78 -38.18 20.62
C TYR A 353 9.70 -39.37 20.89
N TRP A 354 9.12 -40.44 21.40
CA TRP A 354 9.77 -41.74 21.46
C TRP A 354 9.74 -42.42 20.09
N ALA A 355 10.84 -43.08 19.73
CA ALA A 355 10.99 -43.79 18.47
C ALA A 355 11.43 -45.25 18.65
N ASP A 356 11.05 -46.07 17.68
CA ASP A 356 11.48 -47.46 17.52
C ASP A 356 12.94 -47.55 17.01
N ASP A 357 13.42 -48.78 16.78
CA ASP A 357 14.77 -49.05 16.26
C ASP A 357 14.98 -48.48 14.84
N ASP A 358 13.91 -48.36 14.06
CA ASP A 358 13.91 -47.81 12.70
C ASP A 358 13.88 -46.26 12.69
N GLY A 359 13.68 -45.62 13.85
CA GLY A 359 13.63 -44.17 14.01
C GLY A 359 12.25 -43.57 13.75
N ASN A 360 11.20 -44.39 13.63
CA ASN A 360 9.82 -43.94 13.45
C ASN A 360 9.17 -43.63 14.80
N ARG A 361 8.26 -42.65 14.82
CA ARG A 361 7.51 -42.28 16.02
C ARG A 361 6.66 -43.46 16.51
N LEU A 362 6.77 -43.80 17.79
CA LEU A 362 5.92 -44.81 18.42
C LEU A 362 4.47 -44.33 18.47
N GLN A 363 3.57 -45.12 17.88
CA GLN A 363 2.13 -44.83 17.89
C GLN A 363 1.52 -45.11 19.28
N GLY A 364 0.56 -44.27 19.70
CA GLY A 364 -0.11 -44.41 21.00
C GLY A 364 0.57 -43.70 22.18
N HIS A 365 1.75 -43.10 21.97
CA HIS A 365 2.43 -42.27 22.99
C HIS A 365 2.30 -40.77 22.69
N PRO A 366 2.00 -39.92 23.69
CA PRO A 366 1.98 -38.46 23.52
C PRO A 366 3.39 -37.92 23.27
N SER A 367 3.48 -36.69 22.76
CA SER A 367 4.75 -35.94 22.70
C SER A 367 5.35 -35.84 24.10
N ILE A 368 6.65 -36.09 24.21
CA ILE A 368 7.39 -35.91 25.46
C ILE A 368 7.39 -34.43 25.84
N THR A 369 7.67 -33.57 24.85
CA THR A 369 7.61 -32.12 24.98
C THR A 369 7.46 -31.48 23.61
N ALA A 370 6.96 -30.25 23.56
CA ALA A 370 6.94 -29.41 22.37
C ALA A 370 7.66 -28.10 22.70
N LEU A 371 8.81 -27.89 22.06
CA LEU A 371 9.66 -26.72 22.30
C LEU A 371 9.37 -25.66 21.24
N ARG A 372 9.11 -24.42 21.64
CA ARG A 372 8.81 -23.34 20.70
C ARG A 372 10.04 -22.99 19.84
N ALA A 373 9.86 -22.86 18.53
CA ALA A 373 10.89 -22.37 17.61
C ALA A 373 11.37 -20.96 18.00
N GLY A 374 12.68 -20.71 17.91
CA GLY A 374 13.32 -19.51 18.45
C GLY A 374 13.42 -19.44 19.99
N GLY A 375 12.95 -20.47 20.71
CA GLY A 375 12.98 -20.58 22.18
C GLY A 375 14.18 -21.37 22.72
N LYS A 376 13.98 -22.08 23.82
CA LYS A 376 15.01 -22.94 24.42
C LYS A 376 15.37 -24.08 23.45
N ARG A 377 16.66 -24.23 23.14
CA ARG A 377 17.23 -25.19 22.19
C ARG A 377 17.52 -26.57 22.82
N GLY A 378 16.79 -26.89 23.88
CA GLY A 378 16.97 -28.12 24.60
C GLY A 378 15.91 -28.38 25.66
N TYR A 379 15.87 -29.62 26.13
CA TYR A 379 14.95 -30.12 27.13
C TYR A 379 15.67 -31.03 28.13
N THR A 380 15.55 -30.70 29.41
CA THR A 380 16.10 -31.50 30.49
C THR A 380 15.10 -32.59 30.90
N PHE A 381 15.48 -33.85 30.74
CA PHE A 381 14.77 -35.00 31.30
C PHE A 381 15.14 -35.16 32.78
N GLN A 382 14.13 -35.34 33.64
CA GLN A 382 14.32 -35.67 35.05
C GLN A 382 13.53 -36.94 35.38
N ASN A 383 14.21 -38.09 35.40
CA ASN A 383 13.63 -39.40 35.69
C ASN A 383 12.40 -39.76 34.82
N VAL A 384 12.45 -39.45 33.52
CA VAL A 384 11.35 -39.71 32.60
C VAL A 384 11.32 -41.19 32.22
N SER A 385 10.16 -41.84 32.36
CA SER A 385 10.03 -43.27 32.06
C SER A 385 10.08 -43.54 30.56
N ILE A 386 11.03 -44.37 30.14
CA ILE A 386 11.21 -44.80 28.75
C ILE A 386 10.24 -45.96 28.46
N PRO A 387 9.39 -45.90 27.42
CA PRO A 387 8.60 -47.04 26.97
C PRO A 387 9.45 -48.28 26.68
N LYS A 388 8.88 -49.49 26.84
CA LYS A 388 9.62 -50.74 26.62
C LYS A 388 10.08 -50.90 25.17
N GLU A 389 9.30 -50.37 24.24
CA GLU A 389 9.52 -50.41 22.79
C GLU A 389 10.41 -49.25 22.30
N ALA A 390 10.66 -48.24 23.14
CA ALA A 390 11.46 -47.08 22.76
C ALA A 390 12.96 -47.36 22.88
N ARG A 391 13.67 -47.06 21.79
CA ARG A 391 15.12 -47.24 21.64
C ARG A 391 15.81 -45.96 21.18
N LYS A 392 15.05 -45.09 20.51
CA LYS A 392 15.50 -43.79 20.02
C LYS A 392 14.58 -42.67 20.53
N ILE A 393 15.09 -41.44 20.52
CA ILE A 393 14.31 -40.20 20.63
C ILE A 393 14.32 -39.56 19.25
N VAL A 394 13.15 -39.14 18.77
CA VAL A 394 13.02 -38.46 17.48
C VAL A 394 12.49 -37.05 17.69
N VAL A 395 13.10 -36.08 17.00
CA VAL A 395 12.66 -34.69 16.98
C VAL A 395 12.08 -34.38 15.61
N TYR A 396 10.83 -33.94 15.58
CA TYR A 396 10.16 -33.42 14.39
C TYR A 396 10.09 -31.90 14.46
N SER A 397 10.35 -31.25 13.32
CA SER A 397 10.03 -29.84 13.16
C SER A 397 8.59 -29.71 12.67
N GLY A 398 7.84 -28.73 13.17
CA GLY A 398 6.44 -28.56 12.79
C GLY A 398 5.95 -27.11 12.88
N ASN A 399 4.81 -26.87 12.23
CA ASN A 399 4.03 -25.65 12.33
C ASN A 399 2.54 -25.97 12.53
N GLU A 400 1.70 -24.94 12.54
CA GLU A 400 0.23 -25.04 12.61
C GLU A 400 -0.39 -25.92 11.51
N ASN A 401 0.26 -26.07 10.36
CA ASN A 401 -0.22 -26.91 9.25
C ASN A 401 0.18 -28.40 9.37
N GLY A 402 1.10 -28.74 10.29
CA GLY A 402 1.51 -30.11 10.54
C GLY A 402 2.99 -30.27 10.91
N GLU A 403 3.35 -31.50 11.29
CA GLU A 403 4.73 -31.92 11.52
C GLU A 403 5.34 -32.51 10.24
N MET A 404 6.66 -32.40 10.11
CA MET A 404 7.40 -33.06 9.03
C MET A 404 7.14 -34.56 8.98
N ALA A 405 7.12 -35.14 7.77
CA ALA A 405 6.99 -36.58 7.60
C ALA A 405 8.19 -37.39 8.14
N LYS A 406 9.36 -36.74 8.28
CA LYS A 406 10.59 -37.35 8.78
C LYS A 406 11.20 -36.47 9.86
N GLY A 407 11.58 -37.08 10.98
CA GLY A 407 12.31 -36.43 12.07
C GLY A 407 13.75 -36.93 12.14
N ILE A 408 14.55 -36.31 12.99
CA ILE A 408 15.91 -36.80 13.28
C ILE A 408 15.86 -37.62 14.56
N ALA A 409 16.21 -38.89 14.42
CA ALA A 409 16.27 -39.83 15.51
C ALA A 409 17.70 -39.96 16.07
N MET A 410 17.79 -40.12 17.38
CA MET A 410 19.03 -40.37 18.11
C MET A 410 18.85 -41.53 19.08
N GLU A 411 19.89 -42.33 19.23
CA GLU A 411 19.91 -43.50 20.12
C GLU A 411 19.96 -43.10 21.59
N ILE A 412 19.18 -43.82 22.39
CA ILE A 412 19.23 -43.71 23.85
C ILE A 412 20.34 -44.65 24.35
N PRO A 413 21.26 -44.17 25.22
CA PRO A 413 22.29 -45.02 25.82
C PRO A 413 21.71 -46.25 26.54
N GLY A 414 22.48 -47.34 26.56
CA GLY A 414 22.13 -48.56 27.28
C GLY A 414 22.05 -48.35 28.80
N PRO A 415 21.31 -49.19 29.55
CA PRO A 415 21.27 -49.09 31.00
C PRO A 415 22.66 -49.35 31.59
N GLY A 416 23.26 -48.34 32.22
CA GLY A 416 24.60 -48.40 32.80
C GLY A 416 25.70 -47.70 31.99
N ASP A 417 25.40 -47.21 30.79
CA ASP A 417 26.33 -46.40 30.00
C ASP A 417 26.14 -44.90 30.30
N SER A 418 27.19 -44.24 30.78
CA SER A 418 27.28 -42.78 30.79
C SER A 418 27.82 -42.33 29.43
N ALA A 419 27.00 -41.67 28.62
CA ALA A 419 27.49 -40.95 27.44
C ALA A 419 27.95 -39.56 27.88
N GLN A 420 29.26 -39.26 27.73
CA GLN A 420 29.82 -37.91 27.87
C GLN A 420 29.61 -37.10 26.60
#